data_AF-A0A090W8H1-F1
#
_entry.id   AF-A0A090W8H1-F1
#
_cell.length_a   1.000
_cell.length_b   1.000
_cell.length_c   1.000
_cell.angle_alpha   90.00
_cell.angle_beta   90.00
_cell.angle_gamma   90.00
#
_symmetry.space_group_name_H-M   'P 1'
#
loop_
_entity.id
_entity.type
_entity.pdbx_description
1 polymer ?
#
loop_
_entity_poly.entity_id
_entity_poly.type
_entity_poly.pdbx_seq_one_letter_code
_entity_poly.pdbx_strand_id
1 'polypeptide(L)'
;MDLEPEEIATLQTKKMTLALDLNASQQDDIYKINLENAKMRKTQMAERKAKRESSDAAKPTKEERLAMANKMLDHKIEVKAKMKKILNDEQYAKWEKSMAKRQSKMKGKDKKKRDRKKA
;
A
#
# COMPACT_ATOMS: atom_id res chain seq x y z
N MET A 1 -11.29 10.46 -8.58
CA MET A 1 -10.71 10.02 -9.87
C MET A 1 -10.63 8.52 -9.81
N ASP A 2 -11.33 7.84 -10.70
CA ASP A 2 -11.08 6.43 -11.00
C ASP A 2 -9.90 6.41 -11.96
N LEU A 3 -8.75 5.94 -11.50
CA LEU A 3 -7.52 5.92 -12.28
C LEU A 3 -7.18 4.49 -12.63
N GLU A 4 -6.66 4.28 -13.83
CA GLU A 4 -6.20 2.96 -14.24
C GLU A 4 -4.95 2.54 -13.46
N PRO A 5 -4.73 1.22 -13.25
CA PRO A 5 -3.57 0.72 -12.52
C PRO A 5 -2.23 1.28 -13.03
N GLU A 6 -2.10 1.44 -14.34
CA GLU A 6 -0.96 2.01 -15.04
C GLU A 6 -0.74 3.47 -14.64
N GLU A 7 -1.78 4.30 -14.63
CA GLU A 7 -1.70 5.71 -14.22
C GLU A 7 -1.32 5.84 -12.74
N ILE A 8 -1.90 4.98 -11.90
CA ILE A 8 -1.56 4.91 -10.47
C ILE A 8 -0.08 4.54 -10.30
N ALA A 9 0.40 3.55 -11.06
CA ALA A 9 1.78 3.10 -11.01
C ALA A 9 2.74 4.21 -11.45
N THR A 10 2.46 4.87 -12.58
CA THR A 10 3.24 6.01 -13.07
C THR A 10 3.33 7.12 -12.04
N LEU A 11 2.19 7.51 -11.43
CA LEU A 11 2.15 8.57 -10.45
C LEU A 11 2.90 8.20 -9.16
N GLN A 12 2.82 6.94 -8.72
CA GLN A 12 3.57 6.46 -7.55
C GLN A 12 5.07 6.45 -7.84
N THR A 13 5.49 5.94 -9.00
CA THR A 13 6.90 5.93 -9.40
C THR A 13 7.45 7.34 -9.47
N LYS A 14 6.77 8.28 -10.14
CA LYS A 14 7.21 9.69 -10.22
C LYS A 14 7.35 10.34 -8.83
N LYS A 15 6.43 10.05 -7.90
CA LYS A 15 6.54 10.54 -6.52
C LYS A 15 7.72 9.94 -5.77
N MET A 16 8.05 8.68 -6.04
CA MET A 16 9.22 8.02 -5.47
C MET A 16 10.51 8.57 -6.07
N THR A 17 10.54 8.82 -7.39
CA THR A 17 11.64 9.50 -8.07
C THR A 17 11.93 10.84 -7.45
N LEU A 18 10.89 11.67 -7.24
CA LEU A 18 11.03 12.99 -6.61
C LEU A 18 11.54 12.92 -5.16
N ALA A 19 11.24 11.85 -4.43
CA ALA A 19 11.57 11.74 -3.01
C ALA A 19 12.92 11.06 -2.74
N LEU A 20 13.38 10.23 -3.68
CA LEU A 20 14.53 9.33 -3.52
C LEU A 20 15.59 9.52 -4.62
N ASP A 21 15.38 10.42 -5.57
CA ASP A 21 16.29 10.69 -6.69
C ASP A 21 16.61 9.41 -7.48
N LEU A 22 15.57 8.69 -7.89
CA LEU A 22 15.70 7.41 -8.57
C LEU A 22 16.28 7.57 -9.99
N ASN A 23 17.23 6.71 -10.35
CA ASN A 23 17.72 6.63 -11.74
C ASN A 23 16.72 5.88 -12.66
N ALA A 24 16.95 5.90 -13.97
CA ALA A 24 16.03 5.31 -14.95
C ALA A 24 15.75 3.81 -14.71
N SER A 25 16.79 3.02 -14.45
CA SER A 25 16.66 1.58 -14.17
C SER A 25 15.82 1.32 -12.91
N GLN A 26 16.08 2.07 -11.84
CA GLN A 26 15.30 2.00 -10.61
C GLN A 26 13.84 2.37 -10.82
N GLN A 27 13.57 3.37 -11.64
CA GLN A 27 12.20 3.79 -11.96
C GLN A 27 11.42 2.70 -12.69
N ASP A 28 12.04 2.01 -13.65
CA ASP A 28 11.40 0.93 -14.40
C ASP A 28 11.05 -0.27 -13.50
N ASP A 29 11.96 -0.66 -12.62
CA ASP A 29 11.70 -1.78 -11.69
C ASP A 29 10.68 -1.42 -10.61
N ILE A 30 10.73 -0.18 -10.09
CA ILE A 30 9.72 0.31 -9.15
C ILE A 30 8.36 0.47 -9.82
N TYR A 31 8.31 0.84 -11.10
CA TYR A 31 7.06 0.88 -11.87
C TYR A 31 6.40 -0.50 -11.94
N LYS A 32 7.15 -1.56 -12.24
CA LYS A 32 6.61 -2.94 -12.25
C LYS A 32 5.99 -3.32 -10.91
N ILE A 33 6.69 -3.02 -9.80
CA ILE A 33 6.18 -3.26 -8.44
C ILE A 33 4.91 -2.45 -8.17
N ASN A 34 4.90 -1.16 -8.53
CA ASN A 34 3.75 -0.30 -8.32
C ASN A 34 2.54 -0.72 -9.17
N LEU A 35 2.77 -1.23 -10.38
CA LEU A 35 1.74 -1.74 -11.27
C LEU A 35 1.09 -3.00 -10.72
N GLU A 36 1.90 -3.97 -10.28
CA GLU A 36 1.42 -5.17 -9.60
C GLU A 36 0.56 -4.81 -8.37
N ASN A 37 1.07 -3.89 -7.54
CA ASN A 37 0.36 -3.39 -6.36
C ASN A 37 -0.94 -2.67 -6.72
N ALA A 38 -0.97 -1.88 -7.79
CA ALA A 38 -2.15 -1.15 -8.23
C ALA A 38 -3.23 -2.10 -8.75
N LYS A 39 -2.85 -3.10 -9.56
CA LYS A 39 -3.75 -4.15 -10.05
C LYS A 39 -4.35 -4.94 -8.89
N MET A 40 -3.51 -5.40 -7.96
CA MET A 40 -3.96 -6.12 -6.76
C MET A 40 -4.91 -5.26 -5.90
N ARG A 41 -4.66 -3.96 -5.77
CA ARG A 41 -5.57 -3.06 -5.03
C ARG A 41 -6.91 -2.87 -5.74
N LYS A 42 -6.91 -2.75 -7.07
CA LYS A 42 -8.14 -2.60 -7.88
C LYS A 42 -9.03 -3.83 -7.71
N THR A 43 -8.46 -5.03 -7.82
CA THR A 43 -9.20 -6.29 -7.62
C THR A 43 -9.75 -6.41 -6.20
N GLN A 44 -8.91 -6.19 -5.17
CA GLN A 44 -9.37 -6.24 -3.78
C GLN A 44 -10.43 -5.18 -3.46
N MET A 45 -10.37 -4.01 -4.09
CA MET A 45 -11.39 -2.97 -3.91
C MET A 45 -12.72 -3.39 -4.52
N ALA A 46 -12.70 -3.96 -5.73
CA ALA A 46 -13.88 -4.48 -6.41
C ALA A 46 -14.53 -5.62 -5.60
N GLU A 47 -13.74 -6.59 -5.13
CA GLU A 47 -14.22 -7.69 -4.27
C GLU A 47 -14.87 -7.17 -2.98
N ARG A 48 -14.24 -6.19 -2.32
CA ARG A 48 -14.81 -5.58 -1.11
C ARG A 48 -16.07 -4.78 -1.37
N LYS A 49 -16.15 -4.10 -2.53
CA LYS A 49 -17.35 -3.36 -2.93
C LYS A 49 -18.51 -4.31 -3.16
N ALA A 50 -18.30 -5.38 -3.93
CA ALA A 50 -19.30 -6.41 -4.17
C ALA A 50 -19.80 -7.06 -2.87
N LYS A 51 -18.88 -7.44 -1.96
CA LYS A 51 -19.25 -7.99 -0.63
C LYS A 51 -20.01 -7.02 0.27
N ARG A 52 -19.84 -5.71 0.06
CA ARG A 52 -20.56 -4.68 0.83
C ARG A 52 -21.96 -4.42 0.27
N GLU A 53 -22.11 -4.57 -1.04
CA GLU A 53 -23.37 -4.37 -1.77
C GLU A 53 -24.26 -5.62 -1.73
N SER A 54 -23.70 -6.80 -1.46
CA SER A 54 -24.49 -8.01 -1.21
C SER A 54 -25.29 -7.90 0.09
N SER A 55 -26.53 -8.39 0.07
CA SER A 55 -27.41 -8.52 1.24
C SER A 55 -26.80 -9.36 2.37
N ASP A 56 -25.83 -10.22 2.07
CA ASP A 56 -25.07 -11.04 3.03
C ASP A 56 -23.78 -10.36 3.52
N ALA A 57 -23.78 -9.03 3.68
CA ALA A 57 -22.64 -8.25 4.16
C ALA A 57 -22.30 -8.58 5.65
N ALA A 58 -21.76 -9.77 5.87
CA ALA A 58 -21.29 -10.24 7.16
C ALA A 58 -19.90 -9.69 7.46
N LYS A 59 -19.64 -9.44 8.76
CA LYS A 59 -18.29 -9.11 9.20
C LYS A 59 -17.39 -10.34 9.00
N PRO A 60 -16.13 -10.18 8.54
CA PRO A 60 -15.25 -11.32 8.37
C PRO A 60 -15.05 -12.07 9.68
N THR A 61 -14.97 -13.40 9.61
CA THR A 61 -14.70 -14.28 10.76
C THR A 61 -13.29 -14.06 11.31
N LYS A 62 -12.97 -14.69 12.44
CA LYS A 62 -11.62 -14.61 13.01
C LYS A 62 -10.59 -15.27 12.08
N GLU A 63 -10.90 -16.44 11.51
CA GLU A 63 -10.00 -17.13 10.58
C GLU A 63 -9.78 -16.28 9.32
N GLU A 64 -10.84 -15.72 8.73
CA GLU A 64 -10.74 -14.87 7.55
C GLU A 64 -9.89 -13.61 7.80
N ARG A 65 -10.05 -12.98 8.97
CA ARG A 65 -9.22 -11.84 9.36
C ARG A 65 -7.76 -12.21 9.50
N LEU A 66 -7.46 -13.37 10.08
CA LEU A 66 -6.10 -13.86 10.24
C LEU A 66 -5.47 -14.16 8.87
N ALA A 67 -6.19 -14.85 7.98
CA ALA A 67 -5.73 -15.13 6.62
C ALA A 67 -5.45 -13.84 5.82
N MET A 68 -6.35 -12.85 5.90
CA MET A 68 -6.15 -11.54 5.27
C MET A 68 -4.95 -10.79 5.86
N ALA A 69 -4.75 -10.87 7.17
CA ALA A 69 -3.62 -10.22 7.83
C ALA A 69 -2.28 -10.83 7.38
N ASN A 70 -2.19 -12.17 7.34
CA ASN A 70 -1.00 -12.88 6.87
C ASN A 70 -0.69 -12.52 5.42
N LYS A 71 -1.67 -12.65 4.51
CA LYS A 71 -1.49 -12.30 3.09
C LYS A 71 -1.01 -10.86 2.90
N MET A 72 -1.53 -9.91 3.68
CA MET A 72 -1.07 -8.52 3.64
C MET A 72 0.37 -8.37 4.15
N LEU A 73 0.75 -9.08 5.21
CA LEU A 73 2.09 -9.04 5.76
C LEU A 73 3.11 -9.66 4.81
N ASP A 74 2.80 -10.81 4.22
CA ASP A 74 3.65 -11.49 3.24
C ASP A 74 3.92 -10.59 2.04
N HIS A 75 2.86 -9.97 1.50
CA HIS A 75 3.01 -9.02 0.41
C HIS A 75 3.87 -7.80 0.79
N LYS A 76 3.76 -7.28 2.01
CA LYS A 76 4.64 -6.19 2.49
C LYS A 76 6.09 -6.63 2.61
N ILE A 77 6.32 -7.86 3.07
CA ILE A 77 7.66 -8.45 3.18
C ILE A 77 8.27 -8.59 1.79
N GLU A 78 7.51 -9.09 0.82
CA GLU A 78 7.94 -9.24 -0.56
C GLU A 78 8.29 -7.89 -1.20
N VAL A 79 7.40 -6.89 -1.10
CA VAL A 79 7.67 -5.55 -1.62
C VAL A 79 8.90 -4.95 -0.94
N LYS A 80 9.05 -5.09 0.38
CA LYS A 80 10.23 -4.60 1.10
C LYS A 80 11.52 -5.27 0.60
N ALA A 81 11.49 -6.58 0.37
CA ALA A 81 12.62 -7.31 -0.20
C ALA A 81 12.96 -6.84 -1.63
N LYS A 82 11.96 -6.66 -2.50
CA LYS A 82 12.15 -6.10 -3.85
C LYS A 82 12.74 -4.68 -3.80
N MET A 83 12.21 -3.81 -2.94
CA MET A 83 12.71 -2.45 -2.76
C MET A 83 14.16 -2.40 -2.27
N LYS A 84 14.54 -3.29 -1.34
CA LYS A 84 15.93 -3.38 -0.86
C LYS A 84 16.93 -3.78 -1.95
N LYS A 85 16.49 -4.52 -2.97
CA LYS A 85 17.35 -4.90 -4.11
C LYS A 85 17.53 -3.76 -5.13
N ILE A 86 16.55 -2.87 -5.25
CA ILE A 86 16.54 -1.79 -6.26
C ILE A 86 17.17 -0.51 -5.73
N LEU A 87 16.90 -0.17 -4.47
CA LEU A 87 17.40 1.05 -3.85
C LEU A 87 18.79 0.85 -3.27
N ASN A 88 19.62 1.89 -3.32
CA ASN A 88 20.84 1.93 -2.52
C ASN A 88 20.52 2.18 -1.04
N ASP A 89 21.53 2.09 -0.17
CA ASP A 89 21.34 2.18 1.28
C ASP A 89 20.72 3.51 1.74
N GLU A 90 21.16 4.63 1.15
CA GLU A 90 20.63 5.97 1.49
C GLU A 90 19.16 6.13 1.08
N GLN A 91 18.83 5.70 -0.15
CA GLN A 91 17.48 5.73 -0.68
C GLN A 91 16.57 4.80 0.12
N TYR A 92 17.04 3.61 0.46
CA TYR A 92 16.28 2.64 1.25
C TYR A 92 16.01 3.15 2.68
N ALA A 93 16.99 3.77 3.33
CA ALA A 93 16.81 4.39 4.63
C ALA A 93 15.78 5.54 4.59
N LYS A 94 15.84 6.41 3.58
CA LYS A 94 14.83 7.47 3.34
C LYS A 94 13.44 6.85 3.13
N TRP A 95 13.36 5.79 2.34
CA TRP A 95 12.11 5.08 2.06
C TRP A 95 11.51 4.45 3.32
N GLU A 96 12.28 3.71 4.12
CA GLU A 96 11.85 3.13 5.40
C GLU A 96 11.35 4.21 6.37
N LYS A 97 12.08 5.33 6.50
CA LYS A 97 11.66 6.48 7.33
C LYS A 97 10.34 7.08 6.84
N SER A 98 10.15 7.18 5.53
CA SER A 98 8.90 7.65 4.94
C SER A 98 7.72 6.72 5.26
N MET A 99 7.97 5.41 5.27
CA MET A 99 6.98 4.39 5.59
C MET A 99 6.60 4.43 7.08
N ALA A 100 7.59 4.53 7.97
CA ALA A 100 7.36 4.69 9.41
C ALA A 100 6.55 5.96 9.73
N LYS A 101 6.88 7.09 9.08
CA LYS A 101 6.14 8.35 9.23
C LYS A 101 4.69 8.23 8.76
N ARG A 102 4.44 7.54 7.65
CA ARG A 102 3.07 7.25 7.17
C ARG A 102 2.30 6.41 8.19
N GLN A 103 2.90 5.36 8.73
CA GLN A 103 2.27 4.50 9.74
C GLN A 103 1.93 5.28 11.02
N SER A 104 2.84 6.12 11.51
CA SER A 104 2.61 6.97 12.68
C SER A 104 1.44 7.94 12.45
N LYS A 105 1.40 8.60 11.28
CA LYS A 105 0.28 9.48 10.90
C LYS A 105 -1.06 8.75 10.84
N MET A 106 -1.10 7.51 10.34
CA MET A 106 -2.33 6.72 10.33
C MET A 106 -2.80 6.42 11.76
N LYS A 107 -1.91 5.93 12.64
CA LYS A 107 -2.23 5.69 14.06
C LYS A 107 -2.76 6.94 14.77
N GLY A 108 -2.18 8.11 14.49
CA GLY A 108 -2.63 9.39 15.06
C GLY A 108 -4.04 9.81 14.60
N LYS A 109 -4.38 9.57 13.33
CA LYS A 109 -5.74 9.83 12.81
C LYS A 109 -6.78 8.91 13.43
N ASP A 110 -6.43 7.64 13.66
CA ASP A 110 -7.33 6.66 14.27
C ASP A 110 -7.65 7.02 15.72
N LYS A 111 -6.67 7.50 16.50
CA LYS A 111 -6.91 8.02 17.85
C LYS A 111 -7.90 9.19 17.83
N LYS A 112 -7.66 10.22 17.01
CA LYS A 112 -8.56 11.39 16.90
C LYS A 112 -9.98 11.02 16.51
N LYS A 113 -10.17 10.03 15.62
CA LYS A 113 -11.51 9.53 15.25
C LYS A 113 -12.21 8.84 16.42
N ARG A 114 -11.48 8.08 17.26
CA ARG A 114 -12.06 7.44 18.44
C ARG A 114 -12.47 8.47 19.48
N ASP A 115 -11.65 9.48 19.71
CA ASP A 115 -11.93 10.54 20.69
C ASP A 115 -13.16 11.37 20.30
N ARG A 116 -13.29 11.73 19.02
CA ARG A 116 -14.49 12.41 18.47
C ARG A 116 -15.77 11.57 18.48
N LYS A 117 -15.67 10.25 18.63
CA LYS A 117 -16.84 9.36 18.69
C LYS A 117 -17.26 9.07 20.14
N LYS A 118 -16.45 9.51 21.11
CA LYS A 118 -16.69 9.39 22.55
C LYS A 118 -17.19 10.70 23.17
N ALA A 119 -16.89 11.84 22.54
CA ALA A 119 -17.55 13.12 22.79
C ALA A 119 -18.87 13.18 22.02
#